data_AF-K1SS77-F1
#
_entry.id   AF-K1SS77-F1
#
_cell.length_a   1.000
_cell.length_b   1.000
_cell.length_c   1.000
_cell.angle_alpha   90.00
_cell.angle_beta   90.00
_cell.angle_gamma   90.00
#
_symmetry.space_group_name_H-M   'P 1'
#
loop_
_entity.id
_entity.type
_entity.pdbx_description
1 polymer ?
#
loop_
_entity_poly.entity_id
_entity_poly.type
_entity_poly.pdbx_seq_one_letter_code
_entity_poly.pdbx_strand_id
1 'polypeptide(L)'
;SGYGSSEPGVIEVSIDANGNGLPDDEWYEIAGSSYNEGSESWIEQAREAGNDVRTIRNYEITYHRPAAEPGTPTEEYIRWEDNQGGSGFRSMNPTHLQSYYPKWVKEDQITFSGTRLPQNGIDLSGVGNNFALYKFAYGYADNEPNTSDRSAIDIDWAVDADGQPANLSGVDFIRIHTGVNQENGWLGECSTEIMGVVDLHLIDVQIESNTIKQ
;
A
#
# COMPACT_ATOMS: atom_id res chain seq x y z
N SER A 1 9.01 -14.45 -9.26
CA SER A 1 8.25 -14.28 -8.01
C SER A 1 7.36 -15.49 -7.79
N GLY A 2 7.13 -15.91 -6.54
CA GLY A 2 6.08 -16.88 -6.22
C GLY A 2 4.75 -16.15 -6.04
N TYR A 3 3.63 -16.80 -6.40
CA TYR A 3 2.29 -16.29 -6.09
C TYR A 3 2.08 -16.31 -4.56
N GLY A 4 1.45 -15.27 -4.02
CA GLY A 4 1.22 -15.09 -2.58
C GLY A 4 -0.13 -14.44 -2.29
N SER A 5 -0.28 -13.95 -1.06
CA SER A 5 -1.38 -13.11 -0.57
C SER A 5 -0.77 -11.78 -0.10
N SER A 6 -0.07 -11.08 -1.00
CA SER A 6 0.69 -9.88 -0.66
C SER A 6 -0.14 -8.62 -0.91
N GLU A 7 -0.28 -7.78 0.11
CA GLU A 7 -1.11 -6.57 0.08
C GLU A 7 -0.25 -5.34 0.43
N PRO A 8 0.68 -4.97 -0.46
CA PRO A 8 1.84 -4.15 -0.12
C PRO A 8 1.43 -2.77 0.41
N GLY A 9 1.96 -2.44 1.59
CA GLY A 9 1.89 -1.11 2.17
C GLY A 9 3.10 -0.27 1.77
N VAL A 10 2.85 0.94 1.29
CA VAL A 10 3.91 1.94 1.07
C VAL A 10 4.32 2.51 2.43
N ILE A 11 5.63 2.61 2.64
CA ILE A 11 6.20 3.03 3.92
C ILE A 11 6.85 4.39 3.73
N GLU A 12 6.51 5.32 4.61
CA GLU A 12 7.15 6.62 4.72
C GLU A 12 7.67 6.81 6.14
N VAL A 13 8.81 7.48 6.25
CA VAL A 13 9.52 7.72 7.50
C VAL A 13 9.82 9.21 7.65
N SER A 14 9.86 9.68 8.88
CA SER A 14 10.19 11.07 9.21
C SER A 14 11.04 11.13 10.48
N ILE A 15 11.91 12.14 10.53
CA ILE A 15 12.71 12.50 11.71
C ILE A 15 12.08 13.74 12.32
N ASP A 16 11.95 13.80 13.64
CA ASP A 16 11.56 14.99 14.40
C ASP A 16 12.71 16.02 14.39
N ALA A 17 12.93 16.62 13.23
CA ALA A 17 14.02 17.55 12.99
C ALA A 17 13.88 18.83 13.81
N ASN A 18 12.64 19.22 14.13
CA ASN A 18 12.34 20.42 14.90
C ASN A 18 12.21 20.17 16.42
N GLY A 19 12.10 18.92 16.86
CA GLY A 19 12.11 18.49 18.25
C GLY A 19 10.79 18.74 19.00
N ASN A 20 9.66 18.82 18.30
CA ASN A 20 8.35 19.11 18.89
C ASN A 20 7.54 17.85 19.26
N GLY A 21 8.01 16.66 18.91
CA GLY A 21 7.33 15.39 19.12
C GLY A 21 6.08 15.19 18.26
N LEU A 22 5.96 15.92 17.15
CA LEU A 22 4.85 15.85 16.20
C LEU A 22 5.33 15.38 14.82
N PRO A 23 4.50 14.63 14.09
CA PRO A 23 4.84 14.14 12.76
C PRO A 23 4.61 15.22 11.67
N ASP A 24 5.22 16.39 11.84
CA ASP A 24 5.02 17.58 11.00
C ASP A 24 6.29 18.07 10.25
N ASP A 25 7.38 17.34 10.37
CA ASP A 25 8.59 17.50 9.55
C ASP A 25 8.47 16.78 8.18
N GLU A 26 9.54 16.84 7.39
CA GLU A 26 9.60 16.22 6.05
C GLU A 26 9.43 14.69 6.12
N TRP A 27 8.71 14.14 5.16
CA TRP A 27 8.47 12.70 5.01
C TRP A 27 9.25 12.15 3.82
N TYR A 28 9.91 11.01 4.03
CA TYR A 28 10.71 10.31 3.04
C TYR A 28 10.10 8.94 2.77
N GLU A 29 9.88 8.60 1.51
CA GLU A 29 9.32 7.30 1.14
C GLU A 29 10.43 6.25 1.05
N ILE A 30 10.18 5.04 1.55
CA ILE A 30 11.05 3.89 1.28
C ILE A 30 10.88 3.52 -0.20
N ALA A 31 11.92 3.75 -1.00
CA ALA A 31 11.92 3.38 -2.41
C ALA A 31 12.00 1.86 -2.57
N GLY A 32 10.84 1.24 -2.75
CA GLY A 32 10.72 -0.17 -3.06
C GLY A 32 10.97 -0.50 -4.53
N SER A 33 10.82 -1.78 -4.87
CA SER A 33 11.13 -2.31 -6.19
C SER A 33 10.27 -1.76 -7.34
N SER A 34 9.17 -1.07 -7.06
CA SER A 34 8.30 -0.47 -8.09
C SER A 34 8.79 0.88 -8.64
N TYR A 35 9.79 1.53 -8.00
CA TYR A 35 10.26 2.88 -8.37
C TYR A 35 10.90 2.97 -9.76
N ASN A 36 11.59 1.92 -10.20
CA ASN A 36 12.31 1.90 -11.48
C ASN A 36 11.44 1.40 -12.65
N GLU A 37 10.17 1.81 -12.72
CA GLU A 37 9.16 1.22 -13.63
C GLU A 37 9.11 -0.32 -13.52
N GLY A 38 9.19 -0.83 -12.28
CA GLY A 38 8.93 -2.23 -11.90
C GLY A 38 9.61 -3.29 -12.76
N SER A 39 10.80 -3.75 -12.36
CA SER A 39 11.42 -4.98 -12.89
C SER A 39 10.76 -6.25 -12.35
N GLU A 40 9.51 -6.16 -11.90
CA GLU A 40 8.78 -7.24 -11.30
C GLU A 40 8.42 -8.27 -12.36
N SER A 41 8.76 -9.54 -12.12
CA SER A 41 8.61 -10.60 -13.13
C SER A 41 7.15 -10.87 -13.55
N TRP A 42 6.18 -10.31 -12.83
CA TRP A 42 4.75 -10.47 -13.05
C TRP A 42 4.09 -9.29 -13.79
N ILE A 43 4.81 -8.20 -14.06
CA ILE A 43 4.24 -6.98 -14.66
C ILE A 43 3.60 -7.22 -16.02
N GLU A 44 4.24 -8.00 -16.89
CA GLU A 44 3.66 -8.28 -18.20
C GLU A 44 2.41 -9.15 -18.10
N GLN A 45 2.37 -10.10 -17.17
CA GLN A 45 1.16 -10.89 -16.93
C GLN A 45 0.02 -10.01 -16.38
N ALA A 46 0.32 -9.09 -15.47
CA ALA A 46 -0.67 -8.14 -14.96
C ALA A 46 -1.20 -7.23 -16.07
N ARG A 47 -0.32 -6.73 -16.94
CA ARG A 47 -0.69 -5.92 -18.11
C ARG A 47 -1.61 -6.70 -19.06
N GLU A 48 -1.29 -7.96 -19.36
CA GLU A 48 -2.13 -8.84 -20.18
C GLU A 48 -3.50 -9.11 -19.56
N ALA A 49 -3.58 -9.16 -18.23
CA ALA A 49 -4.82 -9.25 -17.48
C ALA A 49 -5.64 -7.94 -17.42
N GLY A 50 -5.11 -6.84 -17.98
CA GLY A 50 -5.78 -5.54 -18.01
C GLY A 50 -5.54 -4.69 -16.76
N ASN A 51 -4.62 -5.07 -15.88
CA ASN A 51 -4.29 -4.31 -14.69
C ASN A 51 -3.54 -3.01 -15.03
N ASP A 52 -3.72 -1.99 -14.19
CA ASP A 52 -2.85 -0.82 -14.22
C ASP A 52 -1.54 -1.12 -13.50
N VAL A 53 -0.45 -1.14 -14.27
CA VAL A 53 0.88 -1.55 -13.80
C VAL A 53 1.84 -0.39 -13.53
N ARG A 54 1.31 0.83 -13.43
CA ARG A 54 2.13 2.03 -13.17
C ARG A 54 2.30 2.25 -11.67
N THR A 55 3.51 2.59 -11.25
CA THR A 55 3.73 3.30 -9.98
C THR A 55 3.39 4.77 -10.18
N ILE A 56 2.45 5.30 -9.39
CA ILE A 56 2.01 6.69 -9.47
C ILE A 56 2.34 7.36 -8.15
N ARG A 57 3.38 8.21 -8.16
CA ARG A 57 3.71 9.11 -7.04
C ARG A 57 2.74 10.30 -7.04
N ASN A 58 2.52 10.92 -5.88
CA ASN A 58 1.54 12.00 -5.71
C ASN A 58 0.13 11.61 -6.18
N TYR A 59 -0.23 10.34 -6.02
CA TYR A 59 -1.59 9.85 -6.25
C TYR A 59 -2.50 10.38 -5.16
N GLU A 60 -3.68 10.86 -5.56
CA GLU A 60 -4.72 11.29 -4.63
C GLU A 60 -5.99 10.51 -4.92
N ILE A 61 -6.64 10.01 -3.86
CA ILE A 61 -7.92 9.33 -3.93
C ILE A 61 -8.90 9.98 -2.95
N THR A 62 -10.07 10.31 -3.44
CA THR A 62 -11.14 10.93 -2.67
C THR A 62 -12.29 9.95 -2.52
N TYR A 63 -12.69 9.68 -1.28
CA TYR A 63 -13.85 8.87 -0.94
C TYR A 63 -15.00 9.77 -0.50
N HIS A 64 -16.21 9.48 -0.96
CA HIS A 64 -17.41 10.22 -0.63
C HIS A 64 -18.24 9.51 0.42
N ARG A 65 -18.76 10.26 1.39
CA ARG A 65 -19.69 9.77 2.39
C ARG A 65 -20.94 9.20 1.71
N PRO A 66 -21.37 7.98 2.05
CA PRO A 66 -22.59 7.42 1.48
C PRO A 66 -23.80 8.20 2.01
N ALA A 67 -24.81 8.41 1.17
CA ALA A 67 -26.04 9.10 1.57
C ALA A 67 -26.84 8.31 2.62
N ALA A 68 -26.72 6.98 2.60
CA ALA A 68 -27.30 6.06 3.57
C ALA A 68 -26.45 4.80 3.68
N GLU A 69 -26.49 4.17 4.85
CA GLU A 69 -25.90 2.84 5.05
C GLU A 69 -26.74 1.78 4.32
N PRO A 70 -26.14 0.94 3.45
CA PRO A 70 -26.87 -0.07 2.70
C PRO A 70 -27.61 -1.09 3.57
N GLY A 71 -26.99 -1.51 4.68
CA GLY A 71 -27.52 -2.54 5.59
C GLY A 71 -27.56 -3.95 4.99
N THR A 72 -27.22 -4.11 3.71
CA THR A 72 -27.11 -5.36 2.96
C THR A 72 -25.97 -5.27 1.95
N PRO A 73 -25.44 -6.39 1.44
CA PRO A 73 -24.38 -6.39 0.44
C PRO A 73 -24.74 -5.55 -0.79
N THR A 74 -23.77 -4.80 -1.30
CA THR A 74 -23.92 -4.00 -2.52
C THR A 74 -22.56 -3.76 -3.14
N GLU A 75 -22.48 -3.75 -4.48
CA GLU A 75 -21.25 -3.43 -5.21
C GLU A 75 -20.93 -1.93 -5.21
N GLU A 76 -21.94 -1.08 -4.99
CA GLU A 76 -21.81 0.37 -5.06
C GLU A 76 -22.05 1.02 -3.69
N TYR A 77 -21.08 0.91 -2.77
CA TYR A 77 -21.21 1.47 -1.42
C TYR A 77 -20.45 2.80 -1.23
N ILE A 78 -19.11 2.77 -1.17
CA ILE A 78 -18.32 4.00 -1.00
C ILE A 78 -17.78 4.44 -2.34
N ARG A 79 -18.35 5.50 -2.93
CA ARG A 79 -17.83 6.07 -4.17
C ARG A 79 -16.44 6.65 -3.94
N TRP A 80 -15.54 6.42 -4.89
CA TRP A 80 -14.24 7.07 -4.95
C TRP A 80 -13.94 7.63 -6.33
N GLU A 81 -13.08 8.63 -6.37
CA GLU A 81 -12.45 9.17 -7.58
C GLU A 81 -10.99 9.54 -7.29
N ASP A 82 -10.16 9.56 -8.32
CA ASP A 82 -8.74 9.86 -8.18
C ASP A 82 -8.24 10.96 -9.11
N ASN A 83 -7.05 11.47 -8.83
CA ASN A 83 -6.41 12.52 -9.63
C ASN A 83 -5.85 12.02 -10.99
N GLN A 84 -6.08 10.76 -11.34
CA GLN A 84 -5.75 10.17 -12.65
C GLN A 84 -6.99 10.06 -13.56
N GLY A 85 -8.15 10.53 -13.09
CA GLY A 85 -9.43 10.45 -13.79
C GLY A 85 -10.15 9.11 -13.62
N GLY A 86 -9.66 8.25 -12.73
CA GLY A 86 -10.31 7.01 -12.32
C GLY A 86 -11.43 7.26 -11.31
N SER A 87 -12.41 6.38 -11.30
CA SER A 87 -13.49 6.39 -10.30
C SER A 87 -14.09 4.99 -10.15
N GLY A 88 -14.70 4.72 -9.00
CA GLY A 88 -15.37 3.45 -8.73
C GLY A 88 -16.08 3.45 -7.39
N PHE A 89 -16.29 2.26 -6.86
CA PHE A 89 -16.89 2.05 -5.55
C PHE A 89 -16.07 1.02 -4.76
N ARG A 90 -16.13 1.12 -3.42
CA ARG A 90 -15.89 -0.03 -2.53
C ARG A 90 -17.21 -0.78 -2.37
N SER A 91 -17.16 -2.10 -2.48
CA SER A 91 -18.33 -2.98 -2.29
C SER A 91 -18.52 -3.32 -0.81
N MET A 92 -19.76 -3.34 -0.33
CA MET A 92 -20.11 -3.93 0.96
C MET A 92 -20.30 -5.44 0.80
N ASN A 93 -19.48 -6.23 1.48
CA ASN A 93 -19.53 -7.69 1.42
C ASN A 93 -20.51 -8.26 2.48
N PRO A 94 -21.00 -9.51 2.34
CA PRO A 94 -21.98 -10.10 3.25
C PRO A 94 -21.48 -10.39 4.67
N THR A 95 -20.17 -10.36 4.90
CA THR A 95 -19.57 -10.64 6.22
C THR A 95 -19.29 -9.37 7.02
N HIS A 96 -19.26 -8.21 6.37
CA HIS A 96 -18.90 -6.92 6.97
C HIS A 96 -19.93 -5.83 6.61
N LEU A 97 -21.04 -5.80 7.35
CA LEU A 97 -22.13 -4.83 7.15
C LEU A 97 -21.99 -3.56 8.01
N GLN A 98 -20.84 -3.34 8.65
CA GLN A 98 -20.54 -2.10 9.36
C GLN A 98 -20.28 -0.94 8.38
N SER A 99 -20.36 0.30 8.89
CA SER A 99 -20.01 1.50 8.13
C SER A 99 -18.56 1.45 7.67
N TYR A 100 -18.31 1.57 6.36
CA TYR A 100 -16.94 1.66 5.82
C TYR A 100 -16.45 3.10 5.81
N TYR A 101 -17.36 4.08 5.76
CA TYR A 101 -16.97 5.48 5.93
C TYR A 101 -16.66 5.76 7.42
N PRO A 102 -15.54 6.42 7.75
CA PRO A 102 -15.19 6.64 9.15
C PRO A 102 -16.20 7.56 9.86
N LYS A 103 -16.77 7.07 10.96
CA LYS A 103 -17.82 7.79 11.72
C LYS A 103 -17.32 9.06 12.42
N TRP A 104 -16.01 9.20 12.59
CA TRP A 104 -15.39 10.35 13.27
C TRP A 104 -15.09 11.52 12.32
N VAL A 105 -15.05 11.27 11.01
CA VAL A 105 -14.97 12.31 9.98
C VAL A 105 -16.34 12.98 9.89
N LYS A 106 -16.40 14.32 9.79
CA LYS A 106 -17.66 15.09 9.71
C LYS A 106 -17.95 15.57 8.29
N GLU A 107 -16.92 15.63 7.47
CA GLU A 107 -16.91 16.10 6.10
C GLU A 107 -17.59 15.09 5.17
N ASP A 108 -18.14 15.53 4.04
CA ASP A 108 -18.81 14.64 3.08
C ASP A 108 -17.82 13.90 2.16
N GLN A 109 -16.53 14.25 2.24
CA GLN A 109 -15.46 13.59 1.51
C GLN A 109 -14.18 13.58 2.33
N ILE A 110 -13.36 12.55 2.09
CA ILE A 110 -12.01 12.42 2.64
C ILE A 110 -11.05 12.11 1.50
N THR A 111 -9.94 12.82 1.45
CA THR A 111 -8.90 12.64 0.43
C THR A 111 -7.63 12.15 1.10
N PHE A 112 -7.03 11.12 0.51
CA PHE A 112 -5.71 10.62 0.89
C PHE A 112 -4.74 10.85 -0.26
N SER A 113 -3.48 11.11 0.07
CA SER A 113 -2.39 11.25 -0.89
C SER A 113 -1.24 10.31 -0.54
N GLY A 114 -0.46 9.92 -1.55
CA GLY A 114 0.72 9.08 -1.40
C GLY A 114 1.15 8.45 -2.73
N THR A 115 1.91 7.37 -2.66
CA THR A 115 2.23 6.55 -3.83
C THR A 115 1.22 5.42 -4.00
N ARG A 116 0.75 5.21 -5.23
CA ARG A 116 -0.02 4.03 -5.64
C ARG A 116 0.86 3.09 -6.46
N LEU A 117 0.92 1.84 -6.04
CA LEU A 117 1.66 0.76 -6.66
C LEU A 117 0.87 0.10 -7.81
N PRO A 118 1.58 -0.63 -8.71
CA PRO A 118 0.97 -1.51 -9.69
C PRO A 118 -0.05 -2.47 -9.07
N GLN A 119 -1.17 -2.71 -9.75
CA GLN A 119 -2.17 -3.69 -9.35
C GLN A 119 -1.60 -5.11 -9.47
N ASN A 120 -1.37 -5.74 -8.32
CA ASN A 120 -0.63 -7.00 -8.18
C ASN A 120 -1.53 -8.25 -8.09
N GLY A 121 -2.85 -8.08 -8.00
CA GLY A 121 -3.82 -9.17 -8.07
C GLY A 121 -4.12 -9.57 -9.51
N ILE A 122 -3.81 -10.80 -9.90
CA ILE A 122 -4.11 -11.34 -11.24
C ILE A 122 -5.15 -12.44 -11.10
N ASP A 123 -6.28 -12.29 -11.79
CA ASP A 123 -7.30 -13.34 -11.88
C ASP A 123 -6.80 -14.49 -12.77
N LEU A 124 -6.43 -15.59 -12.13
CA LEU A 124 -5.97 -16.81 -12.82
C LEU A 124 -7.12 -17.61 -13.43
N SER A 125 -8.36 -17.31 -13.06
CA SER A 125 -9.57 -18.00 -13.55
C SER A 125 -10.20 -17.33 -14.76
N GLY A 126 -9.97 -16.02 -14.93
CA GLY A 126 -10.65 -15.16 -15.91
C GLY A 126 -12.14 -14.90 -15.62
N VAL A 127 -12.65 -15.33 -14.47
CA VAL A 127 -14.06 -15.18 -14.05
C VAL A 127 -14.20 -14.65 -12.60
N GLY A 128 -13.12 -14.13 -12.01
CA GLY A 128 -13.13 -13.43 -10.72
C GLY A 128 -13.17 -14.31 -9.48
N ASN A 129 -12.82 -15.60 -9.58
CA ASN A 129 -12.91 -16.56 -8.47
C ASN A 129 -11.57 -17.10 -7.97
N ASN A 130 -10.43 -16.72 -8.59
CA ASN A 130 -9.10 -17.15 -8.14
C ASN A 130 -8.06 -16.10 -8.49
N PHE A 131 -7.59 -15.35 -7.49
CA PHE A 131 -6.58 -14.31 -7.66
C PHE A 131 -5.24 -14.74 -7.07
N ALA A 132 -4.17 -14.44 -7.80
CA ALA A 132 -2.81 -14.45 -7.26
C ALA A 132 -2.39 -13.01 -6.95
N LEU A 133 -2.10 -12.71 -5.69
CA LEU A 133 -1.62 -11.41 -5.24
C LEU A 133 -0.09 -11.49 -5.17
N TYR A 134 0.57 -10.95 -6.19
CA TYR A 134 2.01 -11.08 -6.34
C TYR A 134 2.77 -10.15 -5.39
N LYS A 135 3.79 -10.69 -4.73
CA LYS A 135 4.73 -9.86 -3.99
C LYS A 135 5.63 -9.03 -4.91
N PHE A 136 5.97 -7.86 -4.41
CA PHE A 136 7.06 -7.02 -4.88
C PHE A 136 8.40 -7.59 -4.37
N ALA A 137 9.50 -7.22 -5.00
CA ALA A 137 10.81 -7.76 -4.63
C ALA A 137 11.29 -7.30 -3.23
N TYR A 138 11.05 -6.04 -2.85
CA TYR A 138 11.43 -5.44 -1.56
C TYR A 138 10.74 -4.08 -1.31
N GLY A 139 10.80 -3.59 -0.06
CA GLY A 139 10.53 -2.19 0.29
C GLY A 139 9.08 -1.85 0.67
N TYR A 140 8.23 -2.86 0.89
CA TYR A 140 6.82 -2.66 1.22
C TYR A 140 6.41 -3.49 2.44
N ALA A 141 5.53 -2.94 3.27
CA ALA A 141 4.88 -3.67 4.36
C ALA A 141 3.92 -4.72 3.78
N ASP A 142 3.59 -5.77 4.54
CA ASP A 142 2.64 -6.82 4.13
C ASP A 142 2.91 -7.44 2.74
N ASN A 143 4.18 -7.44 2.38
CA ASN A 143 4.65 -7.98 1.12
C ASN A 143 5.20 -9.41 1.30
N GLU A 144 5.69 -9.71 2.51
CA GLU A 144 6.27 -10.99 2.94
C GLU A 144 5.79 -11.34 4.36
N PRO A 145 5.78 -12.62 4.75
CA PRO A 145 5.45 -13.02 6.12
C PRO A 145 6.37 -12.37 7.15
N ASN A 146 5.83 -12.06 8.33
CA ASN A 146 6.55 -11.46 9.45
C ASN A 146 7.77 -12.28 9.95
N THR A 147 7.83 -13.58 9.65
CA THR A 147 8.99 -14.45 9.98
C THR A 147 10.08 -14.45 8.92
N SER A 148 9.90 -13.72 7.81
CA SER A 148 10.84 -13.64 6.71
C SER A 148 11.73 -12.41 6.86
N ASP A 149 13.04 -12.57 6.73
CA ASP A 149 13.98 -11.45 6.67
C ASP A 149 13.64 -10.47 5.54
N ARG A 150 12.95 -10.94 4.49
CA ARG A 150 12.49 -10.09 3.37
C ARG A 150 11.35 -9.14 3.73
N SER A 151 10.75 -9.27 4.93
CA SER A 151 9.82 -8.29 5.49
C SER A 151 10.55 -7.11 6.16
N ALA A 152 11.86 -7.22 6.37
CA ALA A 152 12.66 -6.15 6.94
C ALA A 152 12.83 -4.99 5.94
N ILE A 153 12.95 -3.80 6.51
CA ILE A 153 13.08 -2.55 5.77
C ILE A 153 14.36 -1.87 6.24
N ASP A 154 15.18 -1.47 5.28
CA ASP A 154 16.37 -0.67 5.52
C ASP A 154 16.04 0.81 5.29
N ILE A 155 16.32 1.64 6.28
CA ILE A 155 16.07 3.08 6.22
C ILE A 155 16.95 3.79 5.18
N ASP A 156 18.07 3.18 4.77
CA ASP A 156 18.91 3.69 3.68
C ASP A 156 18.20 3.64 2.31
N TRP A 157 17.05 2.96 2.23
CA TRP A 157 16.21 2.96 1.03
C TRP A 157 15.27 4.18 0.97
N ALA A 158 15.23 5.02 2.00
CA ALA A 158 14.44 6.25 2.01
C ALA A 158 14.92 7.23 0.94
N VAL A 159 13.97 7.85 0.23
CA VAL A 159 14.23 8.87 -0.78
C VAL A 159 13.40 10.13 -0.54
N ASP A 160 13.93 11.26 -1.00
CA ASP A 160 13.23 12.55 -1.00
C ASP A 160 12.18 12.66 -2.12
N ALA A 161 11.54 13.82 -2.20
CA ALA A 161 10.54 14.12 -3.23
C ALA A 161 11.10 13.96 -4.66
N ASP A 162 12.39 14.22 -4.87
CA ASP A 162 13.08 14.10 -6.16
C ASP A 162 13.60 12.67 -6.43
N GLY A 163 13.39 11.75 -5.48
CA GLY A 163 13.85 10.36 -5.58
C GLY A 163 15.34 10.18 -5.29
N GLN A 164 16.01 11.17 -4.69
CA GLN A 164 17.40 11.05 -4.25
C GLN A 164 17.47 10.39 -2.87
N PRO A 165 18.56 9.65 -2.55
CA PRO A 165 18.73 9.05 -1.24
C PRO A 165 18.66 10.07 -0.11
N ALA A 166 17.79 9.83 0.87
CA ALA A 166 17.58 10.74 2.01
C ALA A 166 18.72 10.69 3.04
N ASN A 167 19.45 9.57 3.13
CA ASN A 167 20.58 9.35 4.05
C ASN A 167 20.23 9.70 5.51
N LEU A 168 19.12 9.15 5.99
CA LEU A 168 18.59 9.41 7.32
C LEU A 168 19.46 8.75 8.39
N SER A 169 19.69 9.44 9.52
CA SER A 169 20.41 8.88 10.67
C SER A 169 19.54 8.05 11.60
N GLY A 170 18.22 8.04 11.39
CA GLY A 170 17.22 7.43 12.24
C GLY A 170 15.81 7.80 11.79
N VAL A 171 14.80 7.40 12.57
CA VAL A 171 13.38 7.63 12.31
C VAL A 171 12.67 7.84 13.64
N ASP A 172 11.79 8.85 13.71
CA ASP A 172 10.93 9.12 14.86
C ASP A 172 9.46 8.77 14.57
N PHE A 173 9.04 8.93 13.32
CA PHE A 173 7.67 8.64 12.87
C PHE A 173 7.65 7.74 11.65
N ILE A 174 6.68 6.83 11.62
CA ILE A 174 6.44 5.91 10.52
C ILE A 174 4.97 6.03 10.10
N ARG A 175 4.73 6.18 8.81
CA ARG A 175 3.42 6.12 8.18
C ARG A 175 3.42 4.96 7.19
N ILE A 176 2.34 4.18 7.21
CA ILE A 176 2.13 3.11 6.26
C ILE A 176 0.70 3.23 5.72
N HIS A 177 0.55 3.22 4.40
CA HIS A 177 -0.75 3.21 3.73
C HIS A 177 -0.83 2.09 2.71
N THR A 178 -2.05 1.65 2.42
CA THR A 178 -2.32 0.65 1.39
C THR A 178 -1.80 1.12 0.04
N GLY A 179 -0.84 0.39 -0.53
CA GLY A 179 -0.17 0.77 -1.77
C GLY A 179 -1.00 0.50 -3.01
N VAL A 180 -1.94 -0.44 -2.97
CA VAL A 180 -2.71 -0.87 -4.16
C VAL A 180 -4.17 -0.46 -4.04
N ASN A 181 -4.69 0.17 -5.09
CA ASN A 181 -6.13 0.38 -5.27
C ASN A 181 -6.67 -0.69 -6.23
N GLN A 182 -7.15 -1.82 -5.70
CA GLN A 182 -7.67 -2.95 -6.48
C GLN A 182 -8.74 -3.73 -5.69
N GLU A 183 -9.78 -4.16 -6.41
CA GLU A 183 -10.75 -5.16 -5.95
C GLU A 183 -10.45 -6.49 -6.65
N ASN A 184 -10.31 -7.57 -5.89
CA ASN A 184 -9.91 -8.91 -6.35
C ASN A 184 -11.10 -9.88 -6.34
N GLY A 185 -12.23 -9.44 -6.91
CA GLY A 185 -13.46 -10.24 -7.02
C GLY A 185 -13.96 -10.72 -5.66
N TRP A 186 -14.18 -12.03 -5.51
CA TRP A 186 -14.69 -12.59 -4.24
C TRP A 186 -13.76 -12.39 -3.04
N LEU A 187 -12.45 -12.19 -3.29
CA LEU A 187 -11.47 -11.96 -2.23
C LEU A 187 -11.67 -10.60 -1.56
N GLY A 188 -12.29 -9.66 -2.27
CA GLY A 188 -12.47 -8.28 -1.82
C GLY A 188 -11.31 -7.39 -2.21
N GLU A 189 -11.17 -6.29 -1.48
CA GLU A 189 -10.15 -5.29 -1.68
C GLU A 189 -8.74 -5.86 -1.44
N CYS A 190 -7.72 -5.27 -2.06
CA CYS A 190 -6.33 -5.44 -1.65
C CYS A 190 -6.06 -4.47 -0.49
N SER A 191 -5.89 -4.98 0.72
CA SER A 191 -5.78 -4.18 1.95
C SER A 191 -4.56 -4.56 2.78
N THR A 192 -3.61 -3.65 2.94
CA THR A 192 -2.44 -3.87 3.80
C THR A 192 -2.80 -4.16 5.25
N GLU A 193 -2.27 -5.27 5.77
CA GLU A 193 -2.42 -5.72 7.15
C GLU A 193 -1.09 -5.58 7.94
N ILE A 194 -1.14 -5.00 9.13
CA ILE A 194 0.06 -4.73 9.94
C ILE A 194 -0.18 -5.13 11.38
N MET A 195 0.75 -5.90 11.96
CA MET A 195 0.73 -6.28 13.37
C MET A 195 1.52 -5.31 14.26
N GLY A 196 2.57 -4.70 13.70
CA GLY A 196 3.42 -3.73 14.39
C GLY A 196 4.70 -3.48 13.61
N VAL A 197 5.50 -2.54 14.11
CA VAL A 197 6.84 -2.23 13.59
C VAL A 197 7.83 -2.39 14.74
N VAL A 198 8.98 -2.99 14.46
CA VAL A 198 10.04 -3.25 15.44
C VAL A 198 11.36 -2.74 14.89
N ASP A 199 12.05 -1.92 15.69
CA ASP A 199 13.45 -1.61 15.43
C ASP A 199 14.31 -2.83 15.78
N LEU A 200 14.92 -3.44 14.76
CA LEU A 200 15.71 -4.66 14.89
C LEU A 200 16.96 -4.47 15.76
N HIS A 201 17.50 -3.25 15.87
CA HIS A 201 18.63 -2.95 16.73
C HIS A 201 18.29 -3.10 18.21
N LEU A 202 17.03 -2.86 18.61
CA LEU A 202 16.57 -2.99 19.99
C LEU A 202 16.44 -4.46 20.44
N ILE A 203 16.46 -5.39 19.49
CA ILE A 203 16.34 -6.84 19.74
C ILE A 203 17.56 -7.62 19.25
N ASP A 204 18.68 -6.94 18.99
CA ASP A 204 19.95 -7.53 18.54
C ASP A 204 19.82 -8.41 17.27
N VAL A 205 18.93 -8.04 16.35
CA VAL A 205 18.76 -8.70 15.04
C VAL A 205 19.43 -7.85 13.97
N GLN A 206 20.29 -8.48 13.16
CA GLN A 206 20.92 -7.86 12.01
C GLN A 206 20.59 -8.66 10.75
N ILE A 207 20.07 -7.97 9.74
CA ILE A 207 19.74 -8.52 8.42
C ILE A 207 20.49 -7.70 7.39
N GLU A 208 21.26 -8.36 6.54
CA GLU A 208 22.05 -7.69 5.50
C GLU A 208 21.16 -7.26 4.33
N SER A 209 21.06 -5.96 4.07
CA SER A 209 20.15 -5.38 3.07
C SER A 209 20.34 -5.94 1.66
N ASN A 210 21.58 -6.29 1.30
CA ASN A 210 21.93 -6.88 -0.01
C ASN A 210 21.36 -8.30 -0.22
N THR A 211 20.89 -8.96 0.84
CA THR A 211 20.18 -10.24 0.73
C THR A 211 18.72 -10.06 0.30
N ILE A 212 18.16 -8.87 0.54
CA ILE A 212 16.78 -8.49 0.23
C ILE A 212 16.72 -7.73 -1.10
N LYS A 213 17.47 -6.63 -1.20
CA LYS A 213 17.57 -5.76 -2.37
C LYS A 213 18.74 -6.21 -3.25
N GLN A 214 18.45 -7.06 -4.24
CA GLN A 214 19.41 -7.60 -5.22
C GLN A 214 19.41 -6.79 -6.52
#